data_AF-A0A952EX36-F1
#
_entry.id   AF-A0A952EX36-F1
#
_cell.length_a   1.000
_cell.length_b   1.000
_cell.length_c   1.000
_cell.angle_alpha   90.00
_cell.angle_beta   90.00
_cell.angle_gamma   90.00
#
_symmetry.space_group_name_H-M   'P 1'
#
loop_
_entity.id
_entity.type
_entity.pdbx_description
1 polymer ?
#
loop_
_entity_poly.entity_id
_entity_poly.type
_entity_poly.pdbx_seq_one_letter_code
_entity_poly.pdbx_strand_id
1 'polypeptide(L)'
;DHITSAIGAAIIAQAGTAMLCYVTPKEHLGLPDRKDVKDGVIAYKIAAHAADLAKGHSRAQERDDALSKARFEFRWHDQFALSLDPDTAREFHDETLPAEPAKTAHFCSMCGPKFCSMRITQDIRDAMAEKSKEFAEHGNRVYLPLNT
;
A
#
# COMPACT_ATOMS: atom_id res chain seq x y z
N ASP A 1 -23.70 9.50 -1.34
CA ASP A 1 -22.89 9.92 -2.52
C ASP A 1 -21.40 10.19 -2.29
N HIS A 2 -20.80 9.70 -1.20
CA HIS A 2 -19.37 9.91 -0.94
C HIS A 2 -18.42 9.44 -2.07
N ILE A 3 -18.71 8.33 -2.76
CA ILE A 3 -17.85 7.81 -3.84
C ILE A 3 -18.00 8.63 -5.13
N THR A 4 -19.23 8.85 -5.59
CA THR A 4 -19.52 9.59 -6.83
C THR A 4 -18.92 10.99 -6.78
N SER A 5 -19.07 11.65 -5.64
CA SER A 5 -18.50 12.98 -5.41
C SER A 5 -16.98 12.97 -5.22
N ALA A 6 -16.38 11.95 -4.59
CA ALA A 6 -14.92 11.84 -4.42
C ALA A 6 -14.17 11.80 -5.77
N ILE A 7 -14.77 11.19 -6.81
CA ILE A 7 -14.22 11.18 -8.18
C ILE A 7 -14.09 12.62 -8.70
N GLY A 8 -15.18 13.39 -8.67
CA GLY A 8 -15.18 14.79 -9.11
C GLY A 8 -14.30 15.67 -8.22
N ALA A 9 -14.29 15.41 -6.91
CA ALA A 9 -13.49 16.13 -5.94
C ALA A 9 -11.99 16.00 -6.20
N ALA A 10 -11.49 14.78 -6.50
CA ALA A 10 -10.10 14.56 -6.86
C ALA A 10 -9.72 15.29 -8.15
N ILE A 11 -10.57 15.21 -9.19
CA ILE A 11 -10.34 15.88 -10.49
C ILE A 11 -10.28 17.40 -10.33
N ILE A 12 -11.25 18.01 -9.64
CA ILE A 12 -11.29 19.46 -9.50
C ILE A 12 -10.23 20.00 -8.52
N ALA A 13 -9.87 19.22 -7.48
CA ALA A 13 -8.74 19.56 -6.61
C ALA A 13 -7.41 19.48 -7.33
N GLN A 14 -7.22 18.49 -8.21
CA GLN A 14 -6.06 18.43 -9.10
C GLN A 14 -5.99 19.69 -9.98
N ALA A 15 -7.14 20.18 -10.46
CA ALA A 15 -7.25 21.41 -11.24
C ALA A 15 -7.08 22.71 -10.43
N GLY A 16 -6.95 22.64 -9.10
CA GLY A 16 -6.61 23.79 -8.26
C GLY A 16 -7.63 24.17 -7.18
N THR A 17 -8.71 23.40 -6.99
CA THR A 17 -9.63 23.64 -5.85
C THR A 17 -8.88 23.53 -4.53
N ALA A 18 -8.96 24.59 -3.72
CA ALA A 18 -8.21 24.70 -2.46
C ALA A 18 -8.85 23.96 -1.28
N MET A 19 -10.16 23.70 -1.33
CA MET A 19 -10.89 23.02 -0.26
C MET A 19 -12.05 22.20 -0.83
N LEU A 20 -12.22 20.98 -0.32
CA LEU A 20 -13.29 20.07 -0.70
C LEU A 20 -14.24 19.89 0.49
N CYS A 21 -15.50 20.27 0.33
CA CYS A 21 -16.54 19.89 1.29
C CYS A 21 -16.88 18.42 1.06
N TYR A 22 -16.81 17.61 2.11
CA TYR A 22 -17.12 16.18 2.02
C TYR A 22 -18.60 15.92 1.77
N VAL A 23 -18.90 14.73 1.25
CA VAL A 23 -20.24 14.22 1.06
C VAL A 23 -20.32 12.87 1.74
N THR A 24 -21.38 12.61 2.49
CA THR A 24 -21.53 11.35 3.24
C THR A 24 -22.12 10.24 2.37
N PRO A 25 -22.03 8.97 2.79
CA PRO A 25 -22.75 7.88 2.13
C PRO A 25 -24.25 8.13 2.01
N LYS A 26 -24.89 8.62 3.08
CA LYS A 26 -26.35 8.88 3.18
C LYS A 26 -26.81 10.24 2.66
N GLU A 27 -25.94 11.03 2.03
CA GLU A 27 -26.37 12.23 1.34
C GLU A 27 -27.55 11.92 0.40
N HIS A 28 -28.56 12.79 0.38
CA HIS A 28 -29.85 12.61 -0.30
C HIS A 28 -30.78 11.51 0.25
N LEU A 29 -30.42 10.82 1.33
CA LEU A 29 -31.21 9.75 1.94
C LEU A 29 -31.60 10.04 3.39
N GLY A 30 -30.74 10.70 4.16
CA GLY A 30 -31.02 11.05 5.55
C GLY A 30 -29.81 11.58 6.30
N LEU A 31 -29.97 11.81 7.61
CA LEU A 31 -28.88 12.26 8.46
C LEU A 31 -27.80 11.16 8.61
N PRO A 32 -26.51 11.50 8.47
CA PRO A 32 -25.42 10.55 8.62
C PRO A 32 -25.27 10.12 10.10
N ASP A 33 -24.92 8.85 10.31
CA ASP A 33 -24.46 8.37 11.61
C ASP A 33 -22.94 8.50 11.76
N ARG A 34 -22.40 8.03 12.89
CA ARG A 34 -20.96 8.12 13.19
C ARG A 34 -20.09 7.44 12.13
N LYS A 35 -20.52 6.30 11.58
CA LYS A 35 -19.77 5.58 10.56
C LYS A 35 -19.81 6.33 9.24
N ASP A 36 -20.97 6.84 8.85
CA ASP A 36 -21.14 7.63 7.63
C ASP A 36 -20.22 8.87 7.62
N VAL A 37 -20.07 9.53 8.77
CA VAL A 37 -19.14 10.65 8.93
C VAL A 37 -17.69 10.21 8.74
N LYS A 38 -17.25 9.11 9.37
CA LYS A 38 -15.89 8.56 9.19
C LYS A 38 -15.63 8.22 7.72
N ASP A 39 -16.54 7.49 7.08
CA ASP A 39 -16.43 7.06 5.68
C ASP A 39 -16.31 8.27 4.74
N GLY A 40 -17.14 9.30 4.94
CA GLY A 40 -17.07 10.55 4.16
C GLY A 40 -15.74 11.27 4.32
N VAL A 41 -15.23 11.39 5.56
CA VAL A 41 -13.95 12.06 5.84
C VAL A 41 -12.80 11.30 5.19
N ILE A 42 -12.75 9.97 5.34
CA ILE A 42 -11.69 9.15 4.74
C ILE A 42 -11.73 9.21 3.21
N ALA A 43 -12.91 9.13 2.59
CA ALA A 43 -13.07 9.26 1.14
C ALA A 43 -12.51 10.59 0.61
N TYR A 44 -12.78 11.69 1.31
CA TYR A 44 -12.30 13.02 0.91
C TYR A 44 -10.83 13.25 1.23
N LYS A 45 -10.27 12.63 2.28
CA LYS A 45 -8.81 12.59 2.50
C LYS A 45 -8.10 11.84 1.38
N ILE A 46 -8.68 10.76 0.87
CA ILE A 46 -8.16 10.04 -0.31
C ILE A 46 -8.21 10.96 -1.54
N ALA A 47 -9.36 11.60 -1.80
CA ALA A 47 -9.52 12.48 -2.96
C ALA A 47 -8.53 13.67 -2.94
N ALA A 48 -8.37 14.31 -1.77
CA ALA A 48 -7.41 15.40 -1.59
C ALA A 48 -5.96 14.93 -1.79
N HIS A 49 -5.59 13.80 -1.18
CA HIS A 49 -4.24 13.24 -1.32
C HIS A 49 -3.94 12.81 -2.77
N ALA A 50 -4.91 12.20 -3.46
CA ALA A 50 -4.79 11.85 -4.87
C ALA A 50 -4.58 13.09 -5.75
N ALA A 51 -5.27 14.19 -5.46
CA ALA A 51 -5.04 15.46 -6.13
C ALA A 51 -3.65 16.03 -5.84
N ASP A 52 -3.16 15.96 -4.60
CA ASP A 52 -1.82 16.42 -4.23
C ASP A 52 -0.71 15.61 -4.92
N LEU A 53 -0.88 14.29 -5.03
CA LEU A 53 0.00 13.43 -5.84
C LEU A 53 0.00 13.87 -7.31
N ALA A 54 -1.19 14.05 -7.90
CA ALA A 54 -1.32 14.41 -9.30
C ALA A 54 -0.81 15.83 -9.63
N LYS A 55 -0.80 16.72 -8.65
CA LYS A 55 -0.18 18.06 -8.74
C LYS A 55 1.33 18.03 -8.53
N GLY A 56 1.91 16.90 -8.12
CA GLY A 56 3.31 16.82 -7.72
C GLY A 56 3.61 17.64 -6.47
N HIS A 57 2.66 17.77 -5.54
CA HIS A 57 2.86 18.51 -4.31
C HIS A 57 4.03 17.91 -3.53
N SER A 58 4.92 18.78 -3.04
CA SER A 58 6.10 18.35 -2.28
C SER A 58 5.68 17.40 -1.16
N ARG A 59 6.39 16.27 -1.04
CA ARG A 59 6.22 15.26 0.02
C ARG A 59 4.93 14.43 -0.04
N ALA A 60 4.01 14.68 -0.96
CA ALA A 60 2.81 13.84 -1.11
C ALA A 60 3.20 12.38 -1.40
N GLN A 61 4.18 12.20 -2.29
CA GLN A 61 4.68 10.87 -2.67
C GLN A 61 5.44 10.15 -1.54
N GLU A 62 6.05 10.86 -0.58
CA GLU A 62 6.81 10.24 0.52
C GLU A 62 5.92 9.28 1.33
N ARG A 63 4.64 9.62 1.51
CA ARG A 63 3.67 8.78 2.20
C ARG A 63 3.38 7.49 1.43
N ASP A 64 3.17 7.59 0.12
CA ASP A 64 2.87 6.46 -0.76
C ASP A 64 4.06 5.52 -0.86
N ASP A 65 5.27 6.06 -0.99
CA ASP A 65 6.51 5.31 -1.04
C ASP A 65 6.77 4.61 0.30
N ALA A 66 6.56 5.29 1.44
CA ALA A 66 6.73 4.70 2.77
C ALA A 66 5.74 3.54 3.01
N LEU A 67 4.47 3.70 2.65
CA LEU A 67 3.45 2.67 2.79
C LEU A 67 3.72 1.50 1.85
N SER A 68 4.11 1.79 0.60
CA SER A 68 4.44 0.75 -0.40
C SER A 68 5.68 -0.03 0.00
N LYS A 69 6.70 0.63 0.56
CA LYS A 69 7.88 -0.02 1.11
C LYS A 69 7.52 -0.91 2.30
N ALA A 70 6.70 -0.43 3.23
CA ALA A 70 6.24 -1.23 4.37
C ALA A 70 5.48 -2.49 3.90
N ARG A 71 4.66 -2.36 2.85
CA ARG A 71 3.95 -3.48 2.22
C ARG A 71 4.90 -4.50 1.61
N PHE A 72 5.89 -4.04 0.84
CA PHE A 72 6.84 -4.94 0.18
C PHE A 72 7.75 -5.68 1.18
N GLU A 73 8.13 -5.00 2.26
CA GLU A 73 8.98 -5.56 3.34
C GLU A 73 8.18 -6.33 4.41
N PHE A 74 6.87 -6.53 4.20
CA PHE A 74 5.98 -7.21 5.14
C PHE A 74 5.99 -6.62 6.56
N ARG A 75 6.24 -5.32 6.69
CA ARG A 75 6.15 -4.57 7.95
C ARG A 75 4.70 -4.19 8.23
N TRP A 76 3.88 -5.19 8.58
CA TRP A 76 2.43 -5.06 8.71
C TRP A 76 1.98 -3.91 9.61
N HIS A 77 2.57 -3.78 10.80
CA HIS A 77 2.24 -2.70 11.75
C HIS A 77 2.52 -1.32 11.16
N ASP A 78 3.64 -1.16 10.44
CA ASP A 78 3.98 0.10 9.78
C ASP A 78 3.03 0.40 8.62
N GLN A 79 2.66 -0.63 7.85
CA GLN A 79 1.68 -0.48 6.77
C GLN A 79 0.31 0.00 7.32
N PHE A 80 -0.14 -0.56 8.44
CA PHE A 80 -1.39 -0.11 9.09
C PHE A 80 -1.24 1.33 9.58
N ALA A 81 -0.17 1.64 10.32
CA ALA A 81 0.07 2.95 10.90
C ALA A 81 0.19 4.06 9.85
N LEU A 82 0.74 3.74 8.67
CA LEU A 82 0.87 4.68 7.57
C LEU A 82 -0.43 4.87 6.76
N SER A 83 -1.41 3.98 6.88
CA SER A 83 -2.68 4.08 6.14
C SER A 83 -3.54 5.28 6.59
N LEU A 84 -4.57 5.63 5.81
CA LEU A 84 -5.45 6.76 6.17
C LEU A 84 -6.43 6.40 7.30
N ASP A 85 -6.64 5.10 7.51
CA ASP A 85 -7.51 4.54 8.52
C ASP A 85 -6.88 3.27 9.12
N PRO A 86 -5.91 3.44 10.05
CA PRO A 86 -5.12 2.32 10.60
C PRO A 86 -5.95 1.23 11.26
N ASP A 87 -7.04 1.61 11.93
CA ASP A 87 -7.92 0.66 12.63
C ASP A 87 -8.57 -0.28 11.63
N THR A 88 -9.17 0.26 10.57
CA THR A 88 -9.84 -0.55 9.54
C THR A 88 -8.84 -1.38 8.73
N ALA A 89 -7.64 -0.85 8.44
CA ALA A 89 -6.60 -1.63 7.77
C ALA A 89 -6.15 -2.86 8.59
N ARG A 90 -6.06 -2.71 9.92
CA ARG A 90 -5.74 -3.80 10.85
C ARG A 90 -6.89 -4.79 10.96
N GLU A 91 -8.13 -4.30 11.13
CA GLU A 91 -9.33 -5.12 11.22
C GLU A 91 -9.46 -6.05 10.02
N PHE A 92 -9.33 -5.54 8.79
CA PHE A 92 -9.44 -6.36 7.57
C PHE A 92 -8.36 -7.44 7.44
N HIS A 93 -7.14 -7.17 7.91
CA HIS A 93 -6.11 -8.20 7.95
C HIS A 93 -6.48 -9.29 8.98
N ASP A 94 -6.93 -8.86 10.16
CA ASP A 94 -7.16 -9.73 11.32
C ASP A 94 -8.43 -10.57 11.22
N GLU A 95 -9.37 -10.20 10.33
CA GLU A 95 -10.52 -11.03 9.97
C GLU A 95 -10.12 -12.46 9.54
N THR A 96 -8.94 -12.61 8.93
CA THR A 96 -8.47 -13.90 8.41
C THR A 96 -7.15 -14.35 9.04
N LEU A 97 -6.31 -13.43 9.50
CA LEU A 97 -5.00 -13.72 10.11
C LEU A 97 -4.82 -12.94 11.44
N PRO A 98 -5.64 -13.23 12.47
CA PRO A 98 -5.65 -12.45 13.71
C PRO A 98 -4.41 -12.65 14.58
N ALA A 99 -3.74 -13.81 14.45
CA ALA A 99 -2.62 -14.15 15.32
C ALA A 99 -1.44 -13.18 15.13
N GLU A 100 -0.82 -12.75 16.23
CA GLU A 100 0.31 -11.79 16.18
C GLU A 100 1.48 -12.24 15.28
N PRO A 101 1.85 -13.54 15.21
CA PRO A 101 2.87 -14.00 14.25
C PRO A 101 2.54 -13.74 12.77
N ALA A 102 1.27 -13.50 12.43
CA ALA A 102 0.92 -13.12 11.06
C ALA A 102 1.40 -11.70 10.70
N LYS A 103 1.66 -10.84 11.69
CA LYS A 103 2.19 -9.47 11.49
C LYS A 103 3.68 -9.45 11.14
N THR A 104 4.31 -10.61 11.12
CA THR A 104 5.67 -10.82 10.60
C THR A 104 5.69 -11.80 9.43
N ALA A 105 4.52 -12.23 8.94
CA ALA A 105 4.44 -13.20 7.85
C ALA A 105 4.70 -12.54 6.49
N HIS A 106 5.47 -13.23 5.64
CA HIS A 106 5.75 -12.81 4.26
C HIS A 106 4.63 -13.18 3.28
N PHE A 107 3.37 -13.08 3.71
CA PHE A 107 2.18 -13.30 2.90
C PHE A 107 0.92 -12.77 3.62
N CYS A 108 -0.17 -12.65 2.88
CA CYS A 108 -1.52 -12.45 3.43
C CYS A 108 -2.44 -13.61 3.02
N SER A 109 -3.67 -13.60 3.51
CA SER A 109 -4.69 -14.62 3.20
C SER A 109 -5.06 -14.69 1.72
N MET A 110 -4.89 -13.61 0.96
CA MET A 110 -5.25 -13.57 -0.47
C MET A 110 -4.45 -14.55 -1.34
N CYS A 111 -3.13 -14.63 -1.15
CA CYS A 111 -2.27 -15.51 -1.95
C CYS A 111 -1.71 -16.69 -1.15
N GLY A 112 -1.76 -16.60 0.19
CA GLY A 112 -1.15 -17.56 1.08
C GLY A 112 0.39 -17.59 0.95
N PRO A 113 1.05 -18.51 1.67
CA PRO A 113 2.50 -18.55 1.70
C PRO A 113 3.08 -18.81 0.32
N LYS A 114 2.59 -19.81 -0.42
CA LYS A 114 3.26 -20.33 -1.63
C LYS A 114 3.21 -19.38 -2.84
N PHE A 115 2.21 -18.52 -2.94
CA PHE A 115 1.92 -17.75 -4.15
C PHE A 115 2.00 -16.23 -3.98
N CYS A 116 2.53 -15.74 -2.84
CA CYS A 116 2.71 -14.30 -2.64
C CYS A 116 3.78 -13.75 -3.62
N SER A 117 3.37 -12.86 -4.52
CA SER A 117 4.24 -12.26 -5.54
C SER A 117 5.40 -11.45 -4.96
N MET A 118 5.16 -10.68 -3.89
CA MET A 118 6.20 -9.88 -3.23
C MET A 118 7.26 -10.77 -2.59
N ARG A 119 6.86 -11.88 -1.95
CA ARG A 119 7.78 -12.86 -1.38
C ARG A 119 8.62 -13.53 -2.48
N ILE A 120 7.97 -14.00 -3.54
CA ILE A 120 8.67 -14.61 -4.69
C ILE A 120 9.68 -13.62 -5.30
N THR A 121 9.32 -12.33 -5.37
CA THR A 121 10.24 -11.29 -5.85
C THR A 121 11.46 -11.15 -4.93
N GLN A 122 11.26 -11.22 -3.61
CA GLN A 122 12.35 -11.18 -2.63
C GLN A 122 13.26 -12.41 -2.78
N ASP A 123 12.68 -13.61 -2.86
CA ASP A 123 13.42 -14.87 -3.05
C ASP A 123 14.28 -14.82 -4.34
N ILE A 124 13.74 -14.27 -5.44
CA ILE A 124 14.48 -14.09 -6.70
C ILE A 124 15.62 -13.09 -6.54
N ARG A 125 15.40 -11.95 -5.85
CA ARG A 125 16.44 -10.94 -5.62
C ARG A 125 17.61 -11.53 -4.84
N ASP A 126 17.32 -12.29 -3.80
CA ASP A 126 18.33 -12.90 -2.94
C ASP A 126 19.13 -13.98 -3.70
N ALA A 127 18.43 -14.85 -4.45
CA ALA A 127 19.08 -15.87 -5.29
C ALA A 127 19.96 -15.25 -6.39
N MET A 128 19.51 -14.16 -7.03
CA MET A 128 20.30 -13.47 -8.06
C MET A 128 21.49 -12.71 -7.48
N ALA A 129 21.36 -12.17 -6.26
CA ALA A 129 22.48 -11.55 -5.55
C ALA A 129 23.57 -12.59 -5.24
N GLU A 130 23.19 -13.79 -4.78
CA GLU A 130 24.11 -14.91 -4.57
C GLU A 130 24.81 -15.34 -5.86
N LYS A 131 24.04 -15.53 -6.95
CA LYS A 131 24.60 -15.89 -8.26
C LYS A 131 25.52 -14.82 -8.84
N SER A 132 25.21 -13.55 -8.62
CA SER A 132 26.08 -12.44 -9.03
C SER A 132 27.41 -12.46 -8.28
N LYS A 133 27.38 -12.76 -6.97
CA LYS A 133 28.58 -12.92 -6.16
C LYS A 133 29.42 -14.11 -6.60
N GLU A 134 28.79 -15.27 -6.82
CA GLU A 134 29.44 -16.48 -7.34
C GLU A 134 30.14 -16.20 -8.68
N PHE A 135 29.47 -15.51 -9.60
CA PHE A 135 30.03 -15.14 -10.89
C PHE A 135 31.27 -14.23 -10.74
N ALA A 136 31.21 -13.25 -9.83
CA ALA A 136 32.33 -12.36 -9.56
C ALA A 136 33.53 -13.10 -8.92
N GLU A 137 33.28 -14.01 -7.98
CA GLU A 137 34.30 -14.84 -7.34
C GLU A 137 35.03 -15.75 -8.35
N HIS A 138 34.33 -16.20 -9.39
CA HIS A 138 34.92 -16.96 -10.49
C HIS A 138 35.54 -16.10 -11.60
N GLY A 139 35.83 -14.82 -11.29
CA GLY A 139 36.54 -13.91 -12.19
C GLY A 139 35.69 -13.41 -13.34
N ASN A 140 34.37 -13.30 -13.16
CA ASN A 140 33.41 -12.85 -14.17
C ASN A 140 33.44 -13.70 -15.46
N ARG A 141 33.57 -15.02 -15.32
CA ARG A 141 33.64 -15.96 -16.44
C ARG A 141 32.39 -16.81 -16.53
N VAL A 142 31.91 -17.00 -17.75
CA VAL A 142 30.74 -17.84 -18.04
C VAL A 142 31.12 -19.33 -18.02
N TYR A 143 32.34 -19.67 -18.46
CA TYR A 143 32.82 -21.05 -18.50
C TYR A 143 33.85 -21.28 -17.40
N LEU A 144 33.55 -22.19 -16.48
CA LEU A 144 34.42 -22.59 -15.38
C LEU A 144 35.25 -23.83 -15.75
N PRO A 145 36.53 -23.92 -15.33
CA PRO A 145 37.33 -25.12 -15.52
C PRO A 145 36.74 -26.28 -14.73
N LEU A 146 36.76 -27.48 -15.30
CA LEU A 146 36.40 -28.71 -14.59
C LEU A 146 37.52 -29.03 -13.59
N ASN A 147 37.20 -29.18 -12.31
CA ASN A 147 38.15 -29.69 -11.33
C ASN A 147 38.33 -31.20 -11.60
N THR A 148 39.48 -31.59 -12.15
CA THR A 148 39.94 -32.98 -12.32
C THR A 148 40.51 -33.54 -11.03
#